data_AF-A0A957TWY3-F1
#
_entry.id   AF-A0A957TWY3-F1
#
_cell.length_a   1.000
_cell.length_b   1.000
_cell.length_c   1.000
_cell.angle_alpha   90.00
_cell.angle_beta   90.00
_cell.angle_gamma   90.00
#
_symmetry.space_group_name_H-M   'P 1'
#
loop_
_entity.id
_entity.type
_entity.pdbx_description
1 polymer ?
#
loop_
_entity_poly.entity_id
_entity_poly.type
_entity_poly.pdbx_seq_one_letter_code
_entity_poly.pdbx_strand_id
1 'polypeptide(L)' 'MTQEQTYLEPDWNDVKRVLVIMAHPDDPDFICGGTIALMATQGIEVTYMILTNGDKGNHNPEIT' A
#
# COMPACT_ATOMS: atom_id res chain seq x y z
N MET A 1 5.91 35.51 -0.52
CA MET A 1 6.96 34.48 -0.47
C MET A 1 6.28 33.16 -0.15
N THR A 2 6.11 32.30 -1.15
CA THR A 2 5.69 30.91 -0.93
C THR A 2 6.91 30.17 -0.41
N GLN A 3 6.88 29.68 0.83
CA GLN A 3 7.96 28.84 1.32
C GLN A 3 7.88 27.51 0.56
N GLU A 4 8.96 27.12 -0.14
CA GLU A 4 9.10 25.77 -0.66
C GLU A 4 9.26 24.83 0.53
N GLN A 5 8.21 24.08 0.83
CA GLN A 5 8.26 23.03 1.82
C GLN A 5 9.05 21.87 1.23
N THR A 6 10.29 21.70 1.68
CA THR A 6 11.14 20.56 1.32
C THR A 6 10.66 19.34 2.11
N TYR A 7 10.02 18.40 1.45
CA TYR A 7 9.67 17.12 2.05
C TYR A 7 10.95 16.30 2.21
N LEU A 8 11.21 15.81 3.43
CA LEU A 8 12.27 14.82 3.64
C LEU A 8 11.74 13.48 3.13
N GLU A 9 12.53 12.84 2.28
CA GLU A 9 12.25 11.46 1.89
C GLU A 9 12.33 10.56 3.14
N PRO A 10 11.41 9.59 3.30
CA PRO A 10 11.49 8.62 4.39
C PRO A 10 12.84 7.86 4.35
N ASP A 11 13.51 7.74 5.50
CA ASP A 11 14.73 6.93 5.62
C ASP A 11 14.36 5.47 5.95
N TRP A 12 14.52 4.58 4.97
CA TRP A 12 14.24 3.15 5.10
C TRP A 12 15.47 2.25 4.95
N ASN A 13 16.69 2.80 5.06
CA ASN A 13 17.93 2.06 4.77
C ASN A 13 18.06 0.72 5.55
N ASP A 14 17.55 0.67 6.78
CA ASP A 14 17.60 -0.51 7.65
C ASP A 14 16.36 -1.40 7.57
N VAL A 15 15.34 -1.00 6.81
CA VAL A 15 14.13 -1.81 6.59
C VAL A 15 14.40 -2.81 5.47
N LYS A 16 14.21 -4.10 5.74
CA LYS A 16 14.40 -5.17 4.73
C LYS A 16 13.11 -5.81 4.26
N ARG A 17 12.07 -5.80 5.11
CA ARG A 17 10.76 -6.39 4.81
C ARG A 17 9.65 -5.57 5.44
N VAL A 18 8.48 -5.57 4.81
CA VAL A 18 7.25 -4.95 5.31
C VAL A 18 6.06 -5.90 5.18
N LEU A 19 5.17 -5.89 6.16
CA LEU A 19 3.90 -6.60 6.14
C LEU A 19 2.76 -5.58 6.06
N VAL A 20 2.00 -5.61 4.97
CA VAL A 20 0.82 -4.76 4.75
C VAL A 20 -0.40 -5.54 5.21
N ILE A 21 -1.02 -5.12 6.31
CA ILE A 21 -2.22 -5.77 6.87
C ILE A 21 -3.44 -4.92 6.53
N MET A 22 -4.36 -5.47 5.75
CA MET A 22 -5.58 -4.77 5.32
C MET A 22 -6.81 -5.70 5.34
N ALA A 23 -8.01 -5.13 5.41
CA ALA A 23 -9.24 -5.91 5.54
C ALA A 23 -9.62 -6.59 4.22
N HIS A 24 -9.63 -5.83 3.13
CA HIS A 24 -10.07 -6.25 1.81
C HIS A 24 -8.93 -6.19 0.77
N PRO A 25 -9.05 -6.89 -0.37
CA PRO A 25 -7.98 -6.96 -1.37
C PRO A 25 -7.59 -5.62 -2.02
N ASP A 26 -8.48 -4.64 -2.03
CA ASP A 26 -8.33 -3.33 -2.66
C ASP A 26 -7.84 -2.22 -1.70
N ASP A 27 -8.08 -2.39 -0.40
CA ASP A 27 -7.65 -1.46 0.65
C ASP A 27 -6.18 -0.97 0.50
N PRO A 28 -5.17 -1.82 0.23
CA PRO A 28 -3.79 -1.35 0.12
C PRO A 28 -3.58 -0.34 -1.01
N ASP A 29 -4.27 -0.51 -2.14
CA ASP A 29 -4.10 0.36 -3.31
C ASP A 29 -4.61 1.77 -3.04
N PHE A 30 -5.77 1.87 -2.38
CA PHE A 30 -6.40 3.16 -2.07
C PHE A 30 -5.77 3.87 -0.87
N ILE A 31 -5.29 3.11 0.12
CA ILE A 31 -4.82 3.67 1.38
C ILE A 31 -3.32 4.00 1.32
N CYS A 32 -2.50 3.12 0.75
CA CYS A 32 -1.04 3.25 0.82
C CYS A 32 -0.27 2.73 -0.40
N GLY A 33 -0.92 2.59 -1.56
CA GLY A 33 -0.30 2.03 -2.77
C GLY A 33 0.98 2.74 -3.19
N GLY A 34 1.01 4.08 -3.11
CA GLY A 34 2.20 4.88 -3.40
C GLY A 34 3.38 4.59 -2.44
N THR A 35 3.10 4.44 -1.15
CA THR A 35 4.12 4.09 -0.15
C THR A 35 4.66 2.68 -0.41
N ILE A 36 3.78 1.72 -0.68
CA ILE A 36 4.17 0.34 -0.98
C ILE A 36 5.05 0.28 -2.23
N ALA A 37 4.66 0.99 -3.29
CA ALA A 37 5.43 1.08 -4.52
C ALA A 37 6.82 1.68 -4.26
N LEU A 38 6.91 2.75 -3.47
CA LEU A 38 8.21 3.33 -3.09
C LEU A 38 9.06 2.32 -2.31
N MET A 39 8.48 1.58 -1.36
CA MET A 39 9.21 0.57 -0.57
C MET A 39 9.74 -0.55 -1.46
N ALA A 40 8.91 -1.06 -2.37
CA ALA A 40 9.29 -2.09 -3.32
C ALA A 40 10.41 -1.63 -4.25
N THR A 41 10.36 -0.38 -4.76
CA THR A 41 11.42 0.17 -5.63
C THR A 41 12.76 0.38 -4.91
N GLN A 42 12.73 0.56 -3.58
CA GLN A 42 13.93 0.58 -2.73
C GLN A 42 14.45 -0.82 -2.36
N GLY A 43 13.83 -1.89 -2.86
CA GLY A 43 14.27 -3.27 -2.62
C GLY A 43 13.79 -3.88 -1.30
N ILE A 44 12.81 -3.26 -0.64
CA ILE A 44 12.17 -3.82 0.55
C ILE A 44 11.19 -4.90 0.11
N GLU A 45 11.27 -6.09 0.73
CA GLU A 45 10.33 -7.18 0.46
C GLU A 45 8.95 -6.83 1.01
N VAL A 46 7.94 -6.77 0.14
CA VAL A 46 6.55 -6.47 0.51
C VAL A 46 5.75 -7.77 0.59
N THR A 47 5.13 -8.03 1.75
CA THR A 47 4.15 -9.10 1.92
C THR A 47 2.79 -8.51 2.28
N TYR A 48 1.72 -9.04 1.71
CA TYR A 48 0.34 -8.65 2.03
C TYR A 48 -0.34 -9.70 2.92
N MET A 49 -1.00 -9.25 3.97
CA MET A 49 -1.92 -10.02 4.79
C MET A 49 -3.31 -9.43 4.66
N ILE A 50 -4.09 -10.00 3.74
CA ILE A 50 -5.48 -9.59 3.51
C ILE A 50 -6.38 -10.48 4.36
N LEU A 51 -7.18 -9.86 5.22
CA LEU A 51 -7.97 -10.58 6.23
C LEU A 51 -9.23 -11.23 5.66
N THR A 52 -9.75 -10.71 4.55
CA THR A 52 -10.96 -11.21 3.89
C THR A 52 -10.77 -11.34 2.38
N ASN A 53 -11.59 -12.13 1.71
CA ASN A 53 -11.53 -12.31 0.25
C ASN A 53 -12.34 -11.27 -0.54
N GLY A 54 -12.97 -10.29 0.13
CA GLY A 54 -13.76 -9.25 -0.54
C GLY A 54 -15.08 -9.72 -1.16
N ASP A 55 -15.63 -10.86 -0.76
CA ASP A 55 -16.85 -11.49 -1.32
C ASP A 55 -18.15 -10.66 -1.19
N LYS A 56 -18.09 -9.46 -0.60
CA LYS A 56 -19.20 -8.51 -0.46
C LYS A 56 -18.98 -7.19 -1.20
N GLY A 57 -17.87 -7.05 -1.93
CA GLY A 57 -17.53 -5.82 -2.68
C GLY A 57 -18.42 -5.57 -3.89
N ASN A 58 -18.97 -6.63 -4.50
CA ASN A 58 -20.02 -6.53 -5.50
C ASN A 58 -21.01 -7.70 -5.33
N HIS A 59 -22.27 -7.52 -5.74
CA HIS A 59 -23.29 -8.57 -5.73
C HIS A 59 -23.89 -8.81 -7.13
N ASN A 60 -23.33 -8.16 -8.16
CA ASN A 60 -23.85 -8.27 -9.51
C ASN A 60 -23.06 -9.32 -10.28
N PRO A 61 -23.64 -10.49 -10.60
CA PRO A 61 -22.95 -11.54 -11.33
C PRO A 61 -22.56 -11.13 -12.76
N GLU A 62 -23.17 -10.06 -13.30
CA GLU A 62 -22.87 -9.50 -14.63
C GLU A 62 -21.70 -8.50 -14.60
N ILE A 63 -21.19 -8.13 -13.41
CA ILE A 63 -20.10 -7.16 -13.26
C ILE A 63 -18.99 -7.81 -12.44
N THR A 64 -17.82 -7.97 -13.06
CA THR A 64 -16.57 -8.32 -12.38
C THR A 64 -15.74 -7.06 -12.19
#